data_AF-A0A560YRN7-F1
#
_entry.id   AF-A0A560YRN7-F1
#
_cell.length_a   1.000
_cell.length_b   1.000
_cell.length_c   1.000
_cell.angle_alpha   90.00
_cell.angle_beta   90.00
_cell.angle_gamma   90.00
#
_symmetry.space_group_name_H-M   'P 1'
#
loop_
_entity.id
_entity.type
_entity.pdbx_description
1 polymer ?
#
loop_
_entity_poly.entity_id
_entity_poly.type
_entity_poly.pdbx_seq_one_letter_code
_entity_poly.pdbx_strand_id
1 'polypeptide(L)'
;MHTLPGLTYSTNSRSYYVYTKGRWILSACALLSTEHALATGMDCTKAVSTVEKSICANAALYALDTQMGAAYRALVKASSEQQVELRTAQRAWLKSRDRCVEDVACLDQRYRERLQELRAHWSDAVAYRPDDVDKLASEDLRQAIEKSDPEFPLERVLGSLAVKVGTTDFSSEGADDEPHLPTTAPAGVTKDEWKALAASEIPGDYGTRSYTLMDLDGDGLRDLVVDTYTGGTGLFEYIETFRRSGDVFVKRVAAPDSETSSESFLFSLSGRGANQTVTWVKIRGRIYAAYQNSYYGVDHVYLLNPLKLNGDVPTVSVNYRYELSVPKTQKDEETGVVTTLDAALHTALTQALSEVSKTEAKDVGDQSRPLCPIPPTGEGDGAYSSYGTGHYTFEIVGDMSITLGSDCYIGRLMDWFGGYNAKDGLYAQLLMRKPETVDGGRGYQVNGRRSMTGVTTSVGKVEGDNGI
;
A
#
# COMPACT_ATOMS: atom_id res chain seq x y z
N MET A 1 74.01 2.44 -2.30
CA MET A 1 74.46 1.93 -3.62
C MET A 1 73.75 2.77 -4.67
N HIS A 2 74.53 3.57 -5.43
CA HIS A 2 74.29 4.19 -6.75
C HIS A 2 72.90 4.79 -7.07
N THR A 3 72.72 5.99 -7.64
CA THR A 3 73.58 7.04 -8.21
C THR A 3 72.68 8.26 -8.54
N LEU A 4 73.27 9.45 -8.35
CA LEU A 4 73.02 10.83 -8.83
C LEU A 4 72.52 10.99 -10.31
N PRO A 5 72.44 12.21 -10.91
CA PRO A 5 71.81 13.51 -10.55
C PRO A 5 71.17 14.21 -11.81
N GLY A 6 70.83 15.51 -11.73
CA GLY A 6 71.19 16.44 -12.83
C GLY A 6 70.16 17.50 -13.27
N LEU A 7 70.41 18.73 -12.82
CA LEU A 7 69.74 20.01 -13.10
C LEU A 7 69.85 20.54 -14.55
N THR A 8 68.77 21.21 -14.97
CA THR A 8 68.61 22.47 -15.77
C THR A 8 69.50 22.79 -16.97
N TYR A 9 68.86 23.23 -18.08
CA TYR A 9 69.31 24.39 -18.86
C TYR A 9 68.12 25.10 -19.53
N SER A 10 68.13 26.43 -19.48
CA SER A 10 67.29 27.36 -20.24
C SER A 10 68.19 28.13 -21.19
N THR A 11 67.82 28.26 -22.47
CA THR A 11 68.03 29.49 -23.26
C THR A 11 67.17 29.49 -24.52
N ASN A 12 66.77 30.70 -24.86
CA ASN A 12 65.81 31.15 -25.85
C ASN A 12 66.49 31.37 -27.21
N SER A 13 65.87 30.98 -28.33
CA SER A 13 66.15 31.60 -29.63
C SER A 13 64.94 31.52 -30.57
N ARG A 14 64.51 32.69 -31.05
CA ARG A 14 63.45 32.89 -32.05
C ARG A 14 63.92 32.46 -33.43
N SER A 15 63.02 31.87 -34.21
CA SER A 15 63.08 31.95 -35.68
C SER A 15 61.68 32.05 -36.26
N TYR A 16 61.54 33.04 -37.15
CA TYR A 16 60.32 33.48 -37.80
C TYR A 16 59.94 32.52 -38.93
N TYR A 17 58.66 32.13 -39.02
CA TYR A 17 58.12 31.47 -40.20
C TYR A 17 57.13 32.38 -40.93
N VAL A 18 57.32 32.39 -42.23
CA VAL A 18 56.76 33.26 -43.27
C VAL A 18 55.28 32.92 -43.51
N TYR A 19 54.42 33.94 -43.52
CA TYR A 19 53.02 33.85 -43.94
C TYR A 19 52.93 33.56 -45.45
N THR A 20 52.42 32.38 -45.82
CA THR A 20 51.96 32.09 -47.19
C THR A 20 50.44 31.96 -47.20
N LYS A 21 49.80 32.77 -48.03
CA LYS A 21 48.34 32.83 -48.21
C LYS A 21 47.84 31.56 -48.90
N GLY A 22 47.14 30.69 -48.17
CA GLY A 22 46.39 29.55 -48.72
C GLY A 22 44.89 29.71 -48.44
N ARG A 23 44.08 29.73 -49.50
CA ARG A 23 42.61 29.75 -49.44
C ARG A 23 42.10 28.45 -48.80
N TRP A 24 41.38 28.55 -47.68
CA TRP A 24 40.65 27.43 -47.10
C TRP A 24 39.26 27.35 -47.75
N ILE A 25 39.03 26.27 -48.50
CA ILE A 25 37.68 25.84 -48.89
C ILE A 25 37.12 25.09 -47.67
N LEU A 26 36.15 25.71 -46.98
CA LEU A 26 35.37 25.05 -45.94
C LEU A 26 34.42 24.04 -46.61
N SER A 27 34.83 22.78 -46.66
CA SER A 27 33.95 21.67 -46.98
C SER A 27 33.15 21.32 -45.73
N ALA A 28 31.94 21.85 -45.62
CA ALA A 28 30.98 21.49 -44.59
C ALA A 28 30.41 20.08 -44.88
N CYS A 29 31.10 19.05 -44.39
CA CYS A 29 30.47 17.74 -44.20
C CYS A 29 29.46 17.85 -43.05
N ALA A 30 28.20 18.13 -43.39
CA ALA A 30 27.08 17.95 -42.48
C ALA A 30 26.96 16.46 -42.15
N LEU A 31 27.51 16.07 -41.00
CA LEU A 31 27.19 14.80 -40.34
C LEU A 31 25.71 14.88 -39.95
N LEU A 32 24.84 14.38 -40.83
CA LEU A 32 23.47 14.03 -40.48
C LEU A 32 23.55 12.86 -39.51
N SER A 33 23.65 13.17 -38.22
CA SER A 33 23.32 12.24 -37.15
C SER A 33 21.84 11.92 -37.31
N THR A 34 21.52 10.81 -37.98
CA THR A 34 20.20 10.19 -37.84
C THR A 34 20.11 9.69 -36.41
N GLU A 35 19.59 10.53 -35.53
CA GLU A 35 18.97 10.06 -34.31
C GLU A 35 17.89 9.08 -34.75
N HIS A 36 18.17 7.78 -34.61
CA HIS A 36 17.11 6.79 -34.56
C HIS A 36 16.39 7.06 -33.23
N ALA A 37 15.47 8.02 -33.24
CA ALA A 37 14.41 8.06 -32.25
C ALA A 37 13.83 6.65 -32.24
N LEU A 38 14.01 5.93 -31.13
CA LEU A 38 13.37 4.65 -30.92
C LEU A 38 11.87 4.95 -30.91
N ALA A 39 11.23 4.82 -32.07
CA ALA A 39 9.82 5.12 -32.22
C ALA A 39 9.05 4.26 -31.21
N THR A 40 8.47 4.94 -30.22
CA THR A 40 7.79 4.28 -29.12
C THR A 40 6.42 3.76 -29.55
N GLY A 41 5.78 4.42 -30.53
CA GLY A 41 4.62 3.97 -31.30
C GLY A 41 4.94 3.67 -32.78
N MET A 42 3.90 3.52 -33.60
CA MET A 42 3.99 3.22 -35.02
C MET A 42 4.61 4.36 -35.84
N ASP A 43 5.33 4.00 -36.91
CA ASP A 43 5.89 4.99 -37.84
C ASP A 43 4.81 5.46 -38.82
N CYS A 44 4.23 6.63 -38.56
CA CYS A 44 3.16 7.20 -39.37
C CYS A 44 3.56 7.50 -40.82
N THR A 45 4.85 7.62 -41.14
CA THR A 45 5.30 7.76 -42.53
C THR A 45 5.13 6.47 -43.34
N LYS A 46 4.97 5.34 -42.65
CA LYS A 46 4.77 4.01 -43.24
C LYS A 46 3.32 3.51 -43.14
N ALA A 47 2.38 4.35 -42.71
CA ALA A 47 0.97 3.99 -42.59
C ALA A 47 0.34 3.71 -43.97
N VAL A 48 -0.15 2.49 -44.20
CA VAL A 48 -0.75 2.07 -45.48
C VAL A 48 -2.24 1.78 -45.32
N SER A 49 -2.62 1.05 -44.27
CA SER A 49 -4.00 0.64 -44.02
C SER A 49 -4.88 1.80 -43.54
N THR A 50 -6.19 1.66 -43.71
CA THR A 50 -7.17 2.63 -43.20
C THR A 50 -7.03 2.85 -41.70
N VAL A 51 -6.85 1.76 -40.94
CA VAL A 51 -6.65 1.79 -39.48
C VAL A 51 -5.41 2.60 -39.10
N GLU A 52 -4.28 2.30 -39.72
CA GLU A 52 -3.00 3.01 -39.50
C GLU A 52 -3.12 4.50 -39.80
N LYS A 53 -3.80 4.87 -40.90
CA LYS A 53 -4.05 6.27 -41.25
C LYS A 53 -4.96 6.96 -40.22
N SER A 54 -6.00 6.28 -39.73
CA SER A 54 -6.88 6.81 -38.69
C SER A 54 -6.15 7.04 -37.36
N ILE A 55 -5.28 6.11 -36.96
CA ILE A 55 -4.43 6.26 -35.77
C ILE A 55 -3.51 7.48 -35.94
N CYS A 56 -2.81 7.59 -37.07
CA CYS A 56 -1.88 8.68 -37.32
C CYS A 56 -2.53 10.05 -37.50
N ALA A 57 -3.79 10.10 -37.96
CA ALA A 57 -4.54 11.34 -38.09
C ALA A 57 -5.16 11.82 -36.76
N ASN A 58 -5.18 10.97 -35.72
CA ASN A 58 -5.80 11.27 -34.42
C ASN A 58 -4.74 11.26 -33.30
N ALA A 59 -4.45 12.44 -32.74
CA ALA A 59 -3.41 12.60 -31.73
C ALA A 59 -3.63 11.73 -30.47
N ALA A 60 -4.88 11.54 -30.03
CA ALA A 60 -5.19 10.71 -28.87
C ALA A 60 -4.96 9.22 -29.15
N LEU A 61 -5.35 8.73 -30.33
CA LEU A 61 -5.07 7.34 -30.73
C LEU A 61 -3.57 7.09 -30.91
N TYR A 62 -2.84 8.06 -31.46
CA TYR A 62 -1.39 7.96 -31.60
C TYR A 62 -0.67 7.94 -30.23
N ALA A 63 -1.16 8.72 -29.26
CA ALA A 63 -0.65 8.67 -27.89
C ALA A 63 -0.88 7.28 -27.26
N LEU A 64 -2.09 6.71 -27.42
CA LEU A 64 -2.39 5.36 -26.96
C LEU A 64 -1.52 4.28 -27.65
N ASP A 65 -1.25 4.42 -28.95
CA ASP A 65 -0.35 3.52 -29.66
C ASP A 65 1.09 3.59 -29.14
N THR A 66 1.53 4.80 -28.83
CA THR A 66 2.85 5.06 -28.22
C THR A 66 2.97 4.41 -26.84
N GLN A 67 1.99 4.63 -25.97
CA GLN A 67 1.93 4.01 -24.63
C GLN A 67 1.89 2.48 -24.74
N MET A 68 1.07 1.94 -25.64
CA MET A 68 0.92 0.49 -25.83
C MET A 68 2.24 -0.13 -26.31
N GLY A 69 2.92 0.51 -27.26
CA GLY A 69 4.22 0.06 -27.76
C GLY A 69 5.29 0.05 -26.67
N ALA A 70 5.31 1.06 -25.79
CA ALA A 70 6.21 1.13 -24.64
C ALA A 70 5.94 0.03 -23.61
N ALA A 71 4.68 -0.15 -23.20
CA ALA A 71 4.26 -1.21 -22.29
C ALA A 71 4.63 -2.60 -22.83
N TYR A 72 4.36 -2.86 -24.11
CA TYR A 72 4.72 -4.13 -24.76
C TYR A 72 6.23 -4.40 -24.74
N ARG A 73 7.06 -3.40 -25.09
CA ARG A 73 8.53 -3.55 -25.06
C ARG A 73 9.05 -3.80 -23.65
N ALA A 74 8.50 -3.12 -22.65
CA ALA A 74 8.86 -3.31 -21.26
C ALA A 74 8.51 -4.73 -20.79
N LEU A 75 7.32 -5.24 -21.11
CA LEU A 75 6.91 -6.62 -20.81
C LEU A 75 7.81 -7.65 -21.50
N VAL A 76 8.13 -7.47 -22.77
CA VAL A 76 9.06 -8.36 -23.50
C VAL A 76 10.45 -8.39 -22.86
N LYS A 77 10.91 -7.25 -22.30
CA LYS A 77 12.18 -7.15 -21.58
C LYS A 77 12.11 -7.85 -20.21
N ALA A 78 11.00 -7.74 -19.50
CA ALA A 78 10.78 -8.38 -18.20
C ALA A 78 10.61 -9.90 -18.31
N SER A 79 9.97 -10.40 -19.38
CA SER A 79 9.63 -11.80 -19.56
C SER A 79 10.44 -12.46 -20.70
N SER A 80 11.74 -12.59 -20.51
CA SER A 80 12.65 -13.14 -21.55
C SER A 80 12.28 -14.56 -22.00
N GLU A 81 11.72 -15.38 -21.11
CA GLU A 81 11.31 -16.76 -21.41
C GLU A 81 10.00 -16.84 -22.21
N GLN A 82 9.13 -15.82 -22.13
CA GLN A 82 7.78 -15.82 -22.73
C GLN A 82 7.70 -14.98 -24.03
N GLN A 83 8.83 -14.53 -24.57
CA GLN A 83 8.84 -13.59 -25.71
C GLN A 83 8.11 -14.11 -26.96
N VAL A 84 8.15 -15.42 -27.22
CA VAL A 84 7.48 -16.02 -28.39
C VAL A 84 5.95 -15.93 -28.24
N GLU A 85 5.44 -16.24 -27.06
CA GLU A 85 4.01 -16.17 -26.73
C GLU A 85 3.52 -14.72 -26.77
N LEU A 86 4.27 -13.80 -26.15
CA LEU A 86 3.96 -12.37 -26.17
C LEU A 86 3.88 -11.78 -27.58
N ARG A 87 4.83 -12.14 -28.46
CA ARG A 87 4.82 -11.72 -29.88
C ARG A 87 3.61 -12.28 -30.63
N THR A 88 3.24 -13.52 -30.33
CA THR A 88 2.08 -14.17 -30.95
C THR A 88 0.78 -13.50 -30.52
N ALA A 89 0.61 -13.28 -29.21
CA ALA A 89 -0.53 -12.57 -28.64
C ALA A 89 -0.63 -11.13 -29.19
N GLN A 90 0.48 -10.40 -29.26
CA GLN A 90 0.50 -9.04 -29.80
C GLN A 90 0.07 -8.99 -31.28
N ARG A 91 0.54 -9.92 -32.12
CA ARG A 91 0.10 -10.02 -33.52
C ARG A 91 -1.38 -10.38 -33.64
N ALA A 92 -1.89 -11.25 -32.78
CA ALA A 92 -3.30 -11.59 -32.74
C ALA A 92 -4.16 -10.37 -32.34
N TRP A 93 -3.71 -9.61 -31.33
CA TRP A 93 -4.35 -8.37 -30.91
C TRP A 93 -4.36 -7.33 -32.04
N LEU A 94 -3.24 -7.10 -32.74
CA LEU A 94 -3.19 -6.19 -33.89
C LEU A 94 -4.24 -6.55 -34.95
N LYS A 95 -4.37 -7.85 -35.30
CA LYS A 95 -5.41 -8.32 -36.23
C LYS A 95 -6.83 -8.09 -35.71
N SER A 96 -7.05 -8.14 -34.40
CA SER A 96 -8.34 -7.86 -33.77
C SER A 96 -8.66 -6.36 -33.82
N ARG A 97 -7.69 -5.52 -33.45
CA ARG A 97 -7.77 -4.05 -33.55
C ARG A 97 -8.11 -3.62 -34.97
N ASP A 98 -7.46 -4.21 -35.97
CA ASP A 98 -7.64 -3.81 -37.37
C ASP A 98 -9.07 -4.06 -37.90
N ARG A 99 -9.90 -4.84 -37.19
CA ARG A 99 -11.33 -5.00 -37.51
C ARG A 99 -12.16 -3.74 -37.23
N CYS A 100 -11.66 -2.79 -36.44
CA CYS A 100 -12.31 -1.51 -36.16
C CYS A 100 -12.31 -0.56 -37.38
N VAL A 101 -11.46 -0.80 -38.38
CA VAL A 101 -11.29 0.08 -39.56
C VAL A 101 -10.98 1.52 -39.13
N GLU A 102 -11.88 2.47 -39.35
CA GLU A 102 -11.71 3.89 -39.04
C GLU A 102 -12.52 4.36 -37.82
N ASP A 103 -13.21 3.45 -37.15
CA ASP A 103 -13.99 3.74 -35.94
C ASP A 103 -13.04 4.08 -34.78
N VAL A 104 -12.95 5.37 -34.49
CA VAL A 104 -12.11 5.93 -33.42
C VAL A 104 -12.49 5.39 -32.04
N ALA A 105 -13.78 5.20 -31.75
CA ALA A 105 -14.23 4.70 -30.46
C ALA A 105 -13.85 3.22 -30.28
N CYS A 106 -14.00 2.42 -31.33
CA CYS A 106 -13.55 1.03 -31.35
C CYS A 106 -12.02 0.93 -31.14
N LEU A 107 -11.24 1.77 -31.84
CA LEU A 107 -9.78 1.79 -31.70
C LEU A 107 -9.34 2.21 -30.29
N ASP A 108 -9.92 3.29 -29.74
CA ASP A 108 -9.64 3.76 -28.38
C ASP A 108 -9.88 2.64 -27.35
N GLN A 109 -11.05 1.99 -27.40
CA GLN A 109 -11.38 0.88 -26.52
C GLN A 109 -10.35 -0.26 -26.64
N ARG A 110 -9.98 -0.66 -27.87
CA ARG A 110 -9.00 -1.74 -28.10
C ARG A 110 -7.61 -1.43 -27.56
N TYR A 111 -7.19 -0.17 -27.63
CA TYR A 111 -5.93 0.25 -27.03
C TYR A 111 -5.98 0.24 -25.51
N ARG A 112 -7.07 0.75 -24.91
CA ARG A 112 -7.22 0.78 -23.44
C ARG A 112 -7.27 -0.63 -22.84
N GLU A 113 -8.06 -1.53 -23.43
CA GLU A 113 -8.10 -2.94 -23.04
C GLU A 113 -6.69 -3.55 -23.08
N ARG A 114 -5.95 -3.32 -24.18
CA ARG A 114 -4.61 -3.88 -24.33
C ARG A 114 -3.60 -3.30 -23.37
N LEU A 115 -3.67 -1.99 -23.11
CA LEU A 115 -2.81 -1.32 -22.15
C LEU A 115 -3.02 -1.91 -20.75
N GLN A 116 -4.28 -2.11 -20.34
CA GLN A 116 -4.60 -2.75 -19.07
C GLN A 116 -4.01 -4.17 -18.98
N GLU A 117 -4.22 -5.00 -20.01
CA GLU A 117 -3.64 -6.35 -20.07
C GLU A 117 -2.10 -6.32 -19.96
N LEU A 118 -1.43 -5.52 -20.79
CA LEU A 118 0.02 -5.44 -20.83
C LEU A 118 0.61 -4.93 -19.51
N ARG A 119 -0.04 -3.94 -18.88
CA ARG A 119 0.36 -3.42 -17.56
C ARG A 119 0.20 -4.49 -16.48
N ALA A 120 -0.93 -5.20 -16.43
CA ALA A 120 -1.13 -6.28 -15.47
C ALA A 120 -0.09 -7.40 -15.63
N HIS A 121 0.18 -7.84 -16.87
CA HIS A 121 1.23 -8.82 -17.14
C HIS A 121 2.63 -8.33 -16.80
N TRP A 122 2.91 -7.05 -17.04
CA TRP A 122 4.20 -6.46 -16.69
C TRP A 122 4.38 -6.40 -15.18
N SER A 123 3.35 -5.97 -14.44
CA SER A 123 3.37 -5.93 -12.98
C SER A 123 3.62 -7.32 -12.38
N ASP A 124 2.97 -8.37 -12.90
CA ASP A 124 3.25 -9.75 -12.47
C ASP A 124 4.67 -10.22 -12.82
N ALA A 125 5.17 -9.84 -14.01
CA ALA A 125 6.51 -10.24 -14.46
C ALA A 125 7.64 -9.56 -13.67
N VAL A 126 7.46 -8.32 -13.22
CA VAL A 126 8.47 -7.57 -12.44
C VAL A 126 8.23 -7.61 -10.94
N ALA A 127 7.08 -8.10 -10.50
CA ALA A 127 6.75 -8.28 -9.11
C ALA A 127 7.79 -9.15 -8.41
N TYR A 128 8.32 -8.61 -7.32
CA TYR A 128 9.21 -9.31 -6.43
C TYR A 128 8.47 -10.46 -5.76
N ARG A 129 9.08 -11.64 -5.83
CA ARG A 129 8.65 -12.83 -5.09
C ARG A 129 9.64 -13.06 -3.95
N PRO A 130 9.16 -13.48 -2.77
CA PRO A 130 10.00 -13.56 -1.60
C PRO A 130 11.03 -14.69 -1.76
N ASP A 131 12.28 -14.35 -1.49
CA ASP A 131 13.37 -15.30 -1.48
C ASP A 131 13.47 -16.04 -0.14
N ASP A 132 14.50 -16.87 0.01
CA ASP A 132 14.68 -17.66 1.24
C ASP A 132 14.95 -16.79 2.47
N VAL A 133 15.56 -15.61 2.31
CA VAL A 133 15.82 -14.71 3.44
C VAL A 133 14.52 -14.08 3.90
N ASP A 134 13.60 -13.71 2.99
CA ASP A 134 12.30 -13.15 3.36
C ASP A 134 11.43 -14.19 4.08
N LYS A 135 11.43 -15.43 3.60
CA LYS A 135 10.74 -16.55 4.27
C LYS A 135 11.31 -16.81 5.66
N LEU A 136 12.64 -16.86 5.78
CA LEU A 136 13.31 -17.03 7.08
C LEU A 136 13.08 -15.84 8.01
N ALA A 137 12.93 -14.62 7.50
CA ALA A 137 12.59 -13.46 8.31
C ALA A 137 11.19 -13.59 8.93
N SER A 138 10.20 -14.07 8.17
CA SER A 138 8.86 -14.36 8.72
C SER A 138 8.86 -15.47 9.75
N GLU A 139 9.72 -16.48 9.58
CA GLU A 139 9.87 -17.57 10.54
C GLU A 139 10.56 -17.12 11.84
N ASP A 140 11.60 -16.28 11.74
CA ASP A 140 12.22 -15.67 12.92
C ASP A 140 11.22 -14.79 13.68
N LEU A 141 10.41 -14.01 12.96
CA LEU A 141 9.36 -13.18 13.55
C LEU A 141 8.29 -14.05 14.23
N ARG A 142 7.82 -15.12 13.58
CA ARG A 142 6.88 -16.09 14.16
C ARG A 142 7.41 -16.65 15.48
N GLN A 143 8.65 -17.14 15.49
CA GLN A 143 9.26 -17.72 16.70
C GLN A 143 9.46 -16.69 17.81
N ALA A 144 9.79 -15.44 17.47
CA ALA A 144 9.93 -14.38 18.46
C ALA A 144 8.59 -14.03 19.10
N ILE A 145 7.52 -13.93 18.30
CA ILE A 145 6.15 -13.68 18.77
C ILE A 145 5.67 -14.81 19.67
N GLU A 146 5.86 -16.07 19.27
CA GLU A 146 5.45 -17.24 20.08
C GLU A 146 6.09 -17.31 21.46
N LYS A 147 7.32 -16.80 21.59
CA LYS A 147 8.07 -16.77 22.85
C LYS A 147 7.81 -15.50 23.67
N SER A 148 7.05 -14.56 23.13
CA SER A 148 6.77 -13.27 23.76
C SER A 148 5.63 -13.39 24.79
N ASP A 149 5.29 -12.25 25.37
CA ASP A 149 4.13 -12.08 26.23
C ASP A 149 2.83 -12.35 25.45
N PRO A 150 1.92 -13.18 25.95
CA PRO A 150 0.74 -13.57 25.19
C PRO A 150 -0.28 -12.45 25.01
N GLU A 151 -0.22 -11.36 25.78
CA GLU A 151 -1.15 -10.25 25.67
C GLU A 151 -0.64 -9.16 24.70
N PHE A 152 0.67 -8.89 24.70
CA PHE A 152 1.31 -7.92 23.80
C PHE A 152 2.47 -8.53 23.00
N PRO A 153 2.26 -9.66 22.30
CA PRO A 153 3.37 -10.34 21.66
C PRO A 153 3.91 -9.49 20.50
N LEU A 154 3.01 -8.92 19.70
CA LEU A 154 3.36 -8.21 18.48
C LEU A 154 4.01 -6.86 18.77
N GLU A 155 3.42 -6.04 19.65
CA GLU A 155 3.94 -4.72 20.00
C GLU A 155 5.35 -4.82 20.60
N ARG A 156 5.59 -5.82 21.46
CA ARG A 156 6.91 -6.05 22.06
C ARG A 156 7.93 -6.48 21.03
N VAL A 157 7.59 -7.43 20.16
CA VAL A 157 8.53 -7.98 19.18
C VAL A 157 8.83 -6.96 18.08
N LEU A 158 7.82 -6.37 17.45
CA LEU A 158 8.03 -5.33 16.44
C LEU A 158 8.75 -4.13 17.04
N GLY A 159 8.38 -3.69 18.25
CA GLY A 159 9.07 -2.61 18.95
C GLY A 159 10.54 -2.88 19.27
N SER A 160 10.93 -4.16 19.41
CA SER A 160 12.33 -4.59 19.59
C SER A 160 13.13 -4.64 18.29
N LEU A 161 12.46 -4.88 17.16
CA LEU A 161 13.04 -4.97 15.81
C LEU A 161 13.01 -3.63 15.07
N ALA A 162 12.26 -2.65 15.59
CA ALA A 162 12.03 -1.36 14.97
C ALA A 162 13.34 -0.60 14.71
N VAL A 163 13.45 0.00 13.53
CA VAL A 163 14.55 0.89 13.15
C VAL A 163 14.35 2.23 13.85
N LYS A 164 15.22 2.56 14.81
CA LYS A 164 15.11 3.79 15.64
C LYS A 164 16.28 4.75 15.46
N VAL A 165 17.34 4.31 14.78
CA VAL A 165 18.59 5.06 14.65
C VAL A 165 18.86 5.28 13.18
N GLY A 166 19.43 6.45 12.84
CA GLY A 166 19.72 6.80 11.45
C GLY A 166 18.50 7.27 10.68
N THR A 167 17.39 7.54 11.35
CA THR A 167 16.19 8.13 10.76
C THR A 167 16.18 9.64 10.94
N THR A 168 15.57 10.37 10.02
CA THR A 168 15.28 11.80 10.18
C THR A 168 13.92 12.11 9.58
N ASP A 169 13.03 12.61 10.41
CA ASP A 169 11.66 12.95 10.05
C ASP A 169 11.52 14.47 9.86
N PHE A 170 10.79 14.87 8.83
CA PHE A 170 10.40 16.25 8.59
C PHE A 170 9.10 16.29 7.78
N SER A 171 8.46 17.46 7.69
CA SER A 171 7.18 17.62 7.00
C SER A 171 7.28 18.69 5.92
N SER A 172 6.33 18.66 4.98
CA SER A 172 6.12 19.75 4.05
C SER A 172 5.74 21.05 4.76
N GLU A 173 6.08 22.17 4.14
CA GLU A 173 5.54 23.50 4.43
C GLU A 173 4.44 23.83 3.42
N GLY A 174 3.65 24.88 3.69
CA GLY A 174 2.56 25.33 2.81
C GLY A 174 1.17 24.91 3.27
N ALA A 175 0.17 25.24 2.46
CA ALA A 175 -1.21 24.81 2.65
C ALA A 175 -1.40 23.39 2.08
N ASP A 176 -2.48 22.71 2.49
CA ASP A 176 -2.74 21.32 2.08
C ASP A 176 -2.94 21.15 0.57
N ASP A 177 -3.34 22.21 -0.14
CA ASP A 177 -3.52 22.21 -1.60
C ASP A 177 -2.28 22.65 -2.38
N GLU A 178 -1.22 23.11 -1.70
CA GLU A 178 0.08 23.47 -2.29
C GLU A 178 1.23 23.08 -1.35
N PRO A 179 1.40 21.78 -1.01
CA PRO A 179 2.48 21.33 -0.14
C PRO A 179 3.83 21.44 -0.86
N HIS A 180 4.83 22.02 -0.20
CA HIS A 180 6.19 22.09 -0.73
C HIS A 180 7.22 21.66 0.30
N LEU A 181 8.41 21.26 -0.17
CA LEU A 181 9.53 20.99 0.73
C LEU A 181 9.90 22.25 1.53
N PRO A 182 10.39 22.10 2.77
CA PRO A 182 10.86 23.23 3.56
C PRO A 182 11.86 24.11 2.79
N THR A 183 11.83 25.43 3.02
CA THR A 183 12.76 26.34 2.32
C THR A 183 14.23 26.16 2.72
N THR A 184 14.49 25.55 3.87
CA THR A 184 15.83 25.26 4.38
C THR A 184 15.95 23.80 4.81
N ALA A 185 17.15 23.24 4.70
CA ALA A 185 17.41 21.86 5.09
C ALA A 185 17.05 21.63 6.58
N PRO A 186 16.14 20.70 6.90
CA PRO A 186 15.79 20.38 8.28
C PRO A 186 16.98 19.80 9.07
N ALA A 187 16.90 19.87 10.40
CA ALA A 187 17.91 19.30 11.27
C ALA A 187 18.05 17.79 11.02
N GLY A 188 19.29 17.30 10.91
CA GLY A 188 19.56 15.88 10.62
C GLY A 188 19.58 15.53 9.13
N VAL A 189 19.17 16.44 8.24
CA VAL A 189 19.31 16.27 6.78
C VAL A 189 20.66 16.85 6.34
N THR A 190 21.48 16.04 5.67
CA THR A 190 22.79 16.50 5.16
C THR A 190 22.63 17.39 3.93
N LYS A 191 23.67 18.17 3.61
CA LYS A 191 23.66 19.01 2.40
C LYS A 191 23.52 18.20 1.11
N ASP A 192 24.07 16.98 1.09
CA ASP A 192 23.99 16.08 -0.06
C ASP A 192 22.55 15.58 -0.27
N GLU A 193 21.93 15.07 0.79
CA GLU A 193 20.55 14.60 0.76
C GLU A 193 19.59 15.73 0.44
N TRP A 194 19.84 16.93 0.96
CA TRP A 194 19.03 18.10 0.64
C TRP A 194 19.11 18.49 -0.83
N LYS A 195 20.32 18.49 -1.40
CA LYS A 195 20.52 18.72 -2.84
C LYS A 195 19.77 17.66 -3.66
N ALA A 196 19.77 16.42 -3.20
CA ALA A 196 19.09 15.35 -3.88
C ALA A 196 17.58 15.41 -3.82
N LEU A 197 17.00 15.73 -2.66
CA LEU A 197 15.58 15.98 -2.52
C LEU A 197 15.13 17.06 -3.50
N ALA A 198 15.87 18.18 -3.55
CA ALA A 198 15.57 19.29 -4.47
C ALA A 198 15.74 18.92 -5.96
N ALA A 199 16.60 17.96 -6.28
CA ALA A 199 16.81 17.48 -7.65
C ALA A 199 15.87 16.34 -8.06
N SER A 200 15.06 15.83 -7.14
CA SER A 200 14.18 14.69 -7.38
C SER A 200 12.77 15.15 -7.74
N GLU A 201 12.18 14.49 -8.74
CA GLU A 201 10.76 14.64 -9.05
C GLU A 201 9.96 13.77 -8.07
N ILE A 202 9.55 14.36 -6.94
CA ILE A 202 8.72 13.67 -5.94
C ILE A 202 7.28 14.14 -6.13
N PRO A 203 6.43 13.41 -6.88
CA PRO A 203 5.08 13.82 -7.22
C PRO A 203 4.23 14.07 -5.96
N GLY A 204 3.26 14.98 -6.06
CA GLY A 204 2.32 15.28 -4.99
C GLY A 204 1.77 16.70 -5.10
N ASP A 205 0.57 16.82 -5.67
CA ASP A 205 -0.08 18.12 -5.90
C ASP A 205 -1.03 18.51 -4.76
N TYR A 206 -1.28 17.62 -3.79
CA TYR A 206 -2.25 17.79 -2.71
C TYR A 206 -1.89 16.96 -1.48
N GLY A 207 -2.38 17.39 -0.31
CA GLY A 207 -2.26 16.70 0.98
C GLY A 207 -1.02 17.10 1.78
N THR A 208 -1.14 17.12 3.11
CA THR A 208 0.03 17.30 3.99
C THR A 208 0.98 16.11 3.82
N ARG A 209 2.29 16.35 3.74
CA ARG A 209 3.30 15.31 3.52
C ARG A 209 4.29 15.22 4.68
N SER A 210 4.58 14.00 5.11
CA SER A 210 5.74 13.68 5.95
C SER A 210 6.80 12.95 5.14
N TYR A 211 8.04 13.16 5.55
CA TYR A 211 9.22 12.59 4.92
C TYR A 211 10.08 11.94 6.01
N THR A 212 10.51 10.71 5.78
CA THR A 212 11.50 10.04 6.61
C THR A 212 12.70 9.66 5.75
N LEU A 213 13.89 10.16 6.12
CA LEU A 213 15.15 9.69 5.56
C LEU A 213 15.68 8.54 6.39
N MET A 214 15.86 7.37 5.78
CA MET A 214 16.43 6.18 6.43
C MET A 214 17.06 5.23 5.41
N ASP A 215 18.06 4.45 5.83
CA ASP A 215 18.70 3.44 4.97
C ASP A 215 17.81 2.19 4.85
N LEU A 216 17.14 1.99 3.71
CA LEU A 216 16.17 0.93 3.48
C LEU A 216 16.79 -0.34 2.87
N ASP A 217 17.98 -0.27 2.28
CA ASP A 217 18.68 -1.44 1.73
C ASP A 217 20.06 -1.76 2.34
N GLY A 218 20.48 -0.99 3.33
CA GLY A 218 21.67 -1.22 4.13
C GLY A 218 22.97 -0.80 3.42
N ASP A 219 22.90 0.04 2.38
CA ASP A 219 24.07 0.48 1.62
C ASP A 219 24.83 1.66 2.25
N GLY A 220 24.30 2.21 3.36
CA GLY A 220 24.86 3.34 4.09
C GLY A 220 24.43 4.70 3.56
N LEU A 221 23.65 4.76 2.47
CA LEU A 221 22.95 5.94 2.01
C LEU A 221 21.50 5.87 2.48
N ARG A 222 20.94 7.02 2.89
CA ARG A 222 19.54 7.07 3.29
C ARG A 222 18.65 7.23 2.06
N ASP A 223 17.65 6.37 2.01
CA ASP A 223 16.51 6.42 1.13
C ASP A 223 15.42 7.31 1.71
N LEU A 224 14.37 7.54 0.93
CA LEU A 224 13.27 8.42 1.30
C LEU A 224 11.97 7.62 1.41
N VAL A 225 11.28 7.76 2.54
CA VAL A 225 9.86 7.43 2.72
C VAL A 225 9.08 8.73 2.65
N VAL A 226 7.95 8.71 1.94
CA VAL A 226 7.03 9.84 1.81
C VAL A 226 5.65 9.35 2.21
N ASP A 227 5.06 9.94 3.24
CA ASP A 227 3.66 9.69 3.57
C ASP A 227 2.84 10.90 3.11
N THR A 228 1.78 10.62 2.36
CA THR A 228 0.89 11.66 1.83
C THR A 228 -0.50 11.46 2.42
N TYR A 229 -0.91 12.41 3.25
CA TYR A 229 -2.26 12.43 3.80
C TYR A 229 -3.19 13.14 2.82
N THR A 230 -4.14 12.39 2.25
CA THR A 230 -5.04 12.89 1.20
C THR A 230 -6.41 13.32 1.72
N GLY A 231 -6.68 13.16 3.02
CA GLY A 231 -7.94 13.53 3.64
C GLY A 231 -9.13 12.71 3.12
N GLY A 232 -10.29 13.37 2.99
CA GLY A 232 -11.55 12.71 2.62
C GLY A 232 -12.22 11.94 3.76
N THR A 233 -13.34 11.26 3.46
CA THR A 233 -14.09 10.53 4.49
C THR A 233 -13.33 9.32 5.04
N GLY A 234 -12.42 8.73 4.26
CA GLY A 234 -11.60 7.58 4.66
C GLY A 234 -10.35 7.92 5.48
N LEU A 235 -9.93 9.19 5.52
CA LEU A 235 -8.70 9.62 6.20
C LEU A 235 -7.47 8.83 5.73
N PHE A 236 -7.29 8.72 4.41
CA PHE A 236 -6.25 7.87 3.83
C PHE A 236 -4.87 8.51 3.85
N GLU A 237 -3.89 7.70 4.19
CA GLU A 237 -2.46 7.98 4.06
C GLU A 237 -1.84 7.00 3.07
N TYR A 238 -1.09 7.52 2.09
CA TYR A 238 -0.39 6.72 1.10
C TYR A 238 1.11 6.83 1.33
N ILE A 239 1.76 5.69 1.50
CA ILE A 239 3.17 5.63 1.84
C ILE A 239 3.96 5.20 0.61
N GLU A 240 4.89 6.03 0.18
CA GLU A 240 5.77 5.78 -0.95
C GLU A 240 7.23 5.72 -0.51
N THR A 241 8.04 5.01 -1.30
CA THR A 241 9.47 4.84 -1.01
C THR A 241 10.31 5.06 -2.26
N PHE A 242 11.45 5.72 -2.06
CA PHE A 242 12.37 6.11 -3.11
C PHE A 242 13.79 5.71 -2.73
N ARG A 243 14.45 4.99 -3.62
CA ARG A 243 15.86 4.62 -3.46
C ARG A 243 16.75 5.82 -3.76
N ARG A 244 17.77 6.04 -2.95
CA ARG A 244 18.87 6.95 -3.27
C ARG A 244 19.70 6.39 -4.44
N SER A 245 19.79 7.15 -5.53
CA SER A 245 20.60 6.79 -6.70
C SER A 245 21.42 7.98 -7.17
N GLY A 246 22.67 8.05 -6.73
CA GLY A 246 23.57 9.14 -7.07
C GLY A 246 23.09 10.46 -6.46
N ASP A 247 22.69 11.41 -7.30
CA ASP A 247 22.24 12.75 -6.90
C ASP A 247 20.72 12.91 -6.84
N VAL A 248 19.94 11.82 -7.02
CA VAL A 248 18.47 11.85 -6.95
C VAL A 248 17.88 10.71 -6.11
N PHE A 249 16.61 10.82 -5.78
CA PHE A 249 15.75 9.77 -5.24
C PHE A 249 14.88 9.23 -6.36
N VAL A 250 14.93 7.92 -6.58
CA VAL A 250 14.23 7.24 -7.67
C VAL A 250 13.17 6.34 -7.07
N LYS A 251 11.94 6.51 -7.54
CA LYS A 251 10.81 5.68 -7.11
C LYS A 251 11.07 4.20 -7.39
N ARG A 252 10.43 3.32 -6.63
CA ARG A 252 10.29 1.91 -7.01
C ARG A 252 9.73 1.80 -8.43
N VAL A 253 10.18 0.79 -9.18
CA VAL A 253 9.90 0.62 -10.62
C VAL A 253 8.43 0.92 -10.93
N ALA A 254 8.17 2.06 -11.59
CA ALA A 254 6.84 2.46 -12.03
C ALA A 254 6.45 1.66 -13.28
N ALA A 255 5.15 1.43 -13.46
CA ALA A 255 4.64 0.86 -14.70
C ALA A 255 5.05 1.75 -15.90
N PRO A 256 5.34 1.15 -17.07
CA PRO A 256 5.62 1.92 -18.27
C PRO A 256 4.44 2.86 -18.57
N ASP A 257 4.73 4.16 -18.61
CA ASP A 257 3.80 5.24 -18.97
C ASP A 257 2.53 5.30 -18.12
N SER A 258 2.62 5.13 -16.80
CA SER A 258 1.51 5.48 -15.89
C SER A 258 1.38 7.01 -15.82
N GLU A 259 0.51 7.59 -16.65
CA GLU A 259 0.07 8.99 -16.49
C GLU A 259 -0.62 9.22 -15.13
N THR A 260 -1.08 8.14 -14.48
CA THR A 260 -1.60 8.14 -13.13
C THR A 260 -0.48 7.78 -12.14
N SER A 261 0.06 8.81 -11.48
CA SER A 261 0.95 8.70 -10.31
C SER A 261 0.34 7.91 -9.13
N SER A 262 -0.96 7.61 -9.19
CA SER A 262 -1.77 6.97 -8.15
C SER A 262 -1.59 5.45 -7.99
N GLU A 263 -0.85 4.75 -8.86
CA GLU A 263 -0.78 3.28 -8.86
C GLU A 263 0.50 2.68 -8.24
N SER A 264 1.34 3.43 -7.51
CA SER A 264 2.61 2.85 -7.01
C SER A 264 3.04 3.25 -5.60
N PHE A 265 2.08 3.42 -4.69
CA PHE A 265 2.40 3.46 -3.26
C PHE A 265 2.81 2.05 -2.76
N LEU A 266 3.45 1.98 -1.58
CA LEU A 266 3.95 0.73 -0.99
C LEU A 266 2.84 0.03 -0.22
N PHE A 267 2.06 0.81 0.52
CA PHE A 267 0.82 0.45 1.18
C PHE A 267 0.04 1.75 1.46
N SER A 268 -1.24 1.61 1.76
CA SER A 268 -2.05 2.69 2.30
C SER A 268 -2.54 2.35 3.71
N LEU A 269 -2.75 3.39 4.51
CA LEU A 269 -3.41 3.30 5.81
C LEU A 269 -4.76 4.01 5.75
N SER A 270 -5.80 3.38 6.32
CA SER A 270 -7.10 3.99 6.55
C SER A 270 -7.21 4.51 7.98
N GLY A 271 -7.32 5.83 8.15
CA GLY A 271 -7.53 6.42 9.47
C GLY A 271 -8.92 6.15 10.05
N ARG A 272 -9.90 5.76 9.22
CA ARG A 272 -11.25 5.39 9.68
C ARG A 272 -11.38 3.86 9.74
N GLY A 273 -11.14 3.33 10.92
CA GLY A 273 -11.06 1.89 11.17
C GLY A 273 -9.72 1.47 11.77
N ALA A 274 -8.66 2.27 11.59
CA ALA A 274 -7.40 2.30 12.36
C ALA A 274 -6.80 0.94 12.77
N ASN A 275 -7.05 -0.09 11.97
CA ASN A 275 -6.60 -1.45 12.17
C ASN A 275 -5.30 -1.74 11.43
N GLN A 276 -4.82 -0.74 10.68
CA GLN A 276 -3.60 -0.79 9.92
C GLN A 276 -2.55 0.06 10.61
N THR A 277 -1.34 -0.48 10.72
CA THR A 277 -0.17 0.25 11.18
C THR A 277 1.07 -0.29 10.49
N VAL A 278 2.15 0.49 10.50
CA VAL A 278 3.43 0.06 9.95
C VAL A 278 4.53 0.24 10.99
N THR A 279 5.40 -0.76 11.08
CA THR A 279 6.69 -0.62 11.77
C THR A 279 7.81 -0.96 10.79
N TRP A 280 8.76 -0.04 10.59
CA TRP A 280 10.00 -0.35 9.88
C TRP A 280 10.88 -1.24 10.75
N VAL A 281 11.08 -2.49 10.35
CA VAL A 281 11.81 -3.49 11.15
C VAL A 281 13.06 -3.99 10.44
N LYS A 282 14.11 -4.29 11.21
CA LYS A 282 15.32 -4.94 10.71
C LYS A 282 15.34 -6.42 11.10
N ILE A 283 15.27 -7.31 10.13
CA ILE A 283 15.29 -8.77 10.34
C ILE A 283 16.31 -9.38 9.38
N ARG A 284 17.23 -10.20 9.89
CA ARG A 284 18.32 -10.82 9.10
C ARG A 284 19.11 -9.83 8.24
N GLY A 285 19.30 -8.60 8.74
CA GLY A 285 20.05 -7.55 8.05
C GLY A 285 19.27 -6.80 6.96
N ARG A 286 18.03 -7.19 6.65
CA ARG A 286 17.14 -6.48 5.72
C ARG A 286 16.14 -5.61 6.46
N ILE A 287 15.76 -4.49 5.84
CA ILE A 287 14.64 -3.67 6.32
C ILE A 287 13.36 -4.12 5.64
N TYR A 288 12.28 -4.21 6.42
CA TYR A 288 10.93 -4.47 5.95
C TYR A 288 10.00 -3.38 6.48
N ALA A 289 9.00 -3.01 5.68
CA ALA A 289 7.77 -2.46 6.25
C ALA A 289 6.98 -3.65 6.80
N ALA A 290 6.95 -3.80 8.13
CA ALA A 290 6.01 -4.72 8.78
C ALA A 290 4.64 -4.03 8.80
N TYR A 291 3.89 -4.22 7.72
CA TYR A 291 2.54 -3.70 7.55
C TYR A 291 1.57 -4.62 8.29
N GLN A 292 1.00 -4.13 9.38
CA GLN A 292 -0.01 -4.82 10.17
C GLN A 292 -1.38 -4.44 9.65
N ASN A 293 -2.26 -5.44 9.47
CA ASN A 293 -3.68 -5.28 9.23
C ASN A 293 -4.43 -6.19 10.22
N SER A 294 -5.19 -5.58 11.11
CA SER A 294 -5.82 -6.23 12.26
C SER A 294 -7.31 -6.47 12.04
N TYR A 295 -7.79 -7.56 12.62
CA TYR A 295 -9.20 -7.88 12.75
C TYR A 295 -9.43 -8.44 14.16
N TYR A 296 -10.69 -8.58 14.57
CA TYR A 296 -11.02 -9.23 15.84
C TYR A 296 -10.35 -10.60 15.93
N GLY A 297 -9.47 -10.76 16.91
CA GLY A 297 -8.84 -12.04 17.21
C GLY A 297 -7.72 -12.44 16.25
N VAL A 298 -7.33 -11.59 15.29
CA VAL A 298 -6.18 -11.87 14.42
C VAL A 298 -5.46 -10.59 13.98
N ASP A 299 -4.13 -10.61 14.06
CA ASP A 299 -3.28 -9.62 13.39
C ASP A 299 -2.58 -10.29 12.20
N HIS A 300 -2.65 -9.71 11.01
CA HIS A 300 -1.82 -10.09 9.88
C HIS A 300 -0.68 -9.10 9.71
N VAL A 301 0.56 -9.60 9.66
CA VAL A 301 1.76 -8.78 9.49
C VAL A 301 2.45 -9.18 8.19
N TYR A 302 2.35 -8.32 7.20
CA TYR A 302 2.96 -8.46 5.89
C TYR A 302 4.37 -7.87 5.92
N LEU A 303 5.37 -8.66 5.54
CA LEU A 303 6.76 -8.19 5.44
C LEU A 303 7.02 -7.66 4.02
N LEU A 304 6.75 -6.37 3.83
CA LEU A 304 6.90 -5.71 2.54
C LEU A 304 8.36 -5.31 2.33
N ASN A 305 8.90 -5.60 1.14
CA ASN A 305 10.19 -5.06 0.75
C ASN A 305 10.04 -3.57 0.41
N PRO A 306 10.79 -2.68 1.08
CA PRO A 306 10.61 -1.24 0.94
C PRO A 306 10.99 -0.70 -0.44
N LEU A 307 11.83 -1.39 -1.22
CA LEU A 307 12.38 -0.86 -2.48
C LEU A 307 12.04 -1.74 -3.70
N LYS A 308 11.04 -2.63 -3.57
CA LYS A 308 10.57 -3.51 -4.64
C LYS A 308 9.06 -3.36 -4.88
N LEU A 309 8.62 -3.72 -6.09
CA LEU A 309 7.20 -3.94 -6.37
C LEU A 309 6.82 -5.29 -5.76
N ASN A 310 6.11 -5.31 -4.63
CA ASN A 310 5.80 -6.55 -3.93
C ASN A 310 4.72 -7.34 -4.69
N GLY A 311 5.02 -8.59 -5.01
CA GLY A 311 4.06 -9.53 -5.61
C GLY A 311 3.36 -10.33 -4.54
N ASP A 312 3.94 -11.48 -4.21
CA ASP A 312 3.57 -12.21 -3.00
C ASP A 312 4.53 -11.78 -1.89
N VAL A 313 4.09 -11.82 -0.64
CA VAL A 313 4.88 -11.41 0.52
C VAL A 313 4.77 -12.46 1.62
N PRO A 314 5.80 -12.61 2.47
CA PRO A 314 5.68 -13.39 3.68
C PRO A 314 4.74 -12.68 4.66
N THR A 315 3.81 -13.44 5.22
CA THR A 315 2.84 -12.95 6.20
C THR A 315 2.96 -13.75 7.47
N VAL A 316 2.97 -13.07 8.62
CA VAL A 316 2.86 -13.67 9.95
C VAL A 316 1.48 -13.36 10.51
N SER A 317 0.70 -14.38 10.84
CA SER A 317 -0.65 -14.20 11.40
C SER A 317 -0.67 -14.61 12.87
N VAL A 318 -1.03 -13.67 13.75
CA VAL A 318 -1.10 -13.86 15.20
C VAL A 318 -2.56 -13.97 15.61
N ASN A 319 -2.95 -15.12 16.18
CA ASN A 319 -4.33 -15.38 16.58
C ASN A 319 -4.50 -15.16 18.08
N TYR A 320 -5.56 -14.48 18.48
CA TYR A 320 -5.90 -14.19 19.86
C TYR A 320 -7.26 -14.75 20.25
N ARG A 321 -7.46 -14.90 21.56
CA ARG A 321 -8.78 -15.10 22.17
C ARG A 321 -8.98 -14.07 23.26
N TYR A 322 -10.20 -13.56 23.38
CA TYR A 322 -10.55 -12.56 24.37
C TYR A 322 -11.34 -13.18 25.52
N GLU A 323 -10.95 -12.85 26.74
CA GLU A 323 -11.82 -12.95 27.91
C GLU A 323 -12.68 -11.69 27.98
N LEU A 324 -13.90 -11.79 27.46
CA LEU A 324 -14.85 -10.68 27.37
C LEU A 324 -15.63 -10.50 28.68
N SER A 325 -15.94 -9.26 29.01
CA SER A 325 -16.74 -8.91 30.19
C SER A 325 -17.53 -7.62 29.97
N VAL A 326 -18.73 -7.55 30.55
CA VAL A 326 -19.50 -6.31 30.64
C VAL A 326 -19.25 -5.67 32.00
N PRO A 327 -18.67 -4.46 32.08
CA PRO A 327 -18.55 -3.75 33.34
C PRO A 327 -19.93 -3.45 33.95
N LYS A 328 -20.10 -3.63 35.27
CA LYS A 328 -21.36 -3.24 35.94
C LYS A 328 -21.61 -1.73 35.90
N THR A 329 -20.53 -0.97 35.93
CA THR A 329 -20.57 0.48 35.79
C THR A 329 -20.31 0.82 34.33
N GLN A 330 -21.29 1.43 33.69
CA GLN A 330 -21.27 1.83 32.29
C GLN A 330 -21.06 3.34 32.23
N LYS A 331 -20.20 3.79 31.33
CA LYS A 331 -20.02 5.20 31.04
C LYS A 331 -20.45 5.45 29.61
N ASP A 332 -21.42 6.33 29.44
CA ASP A 332 -21.79 6.83 28.12
C ASP A 332 -20.64 7.70 27.58
N GLU A 333 -20.11 7.37 26.42
CA GLU A 333 -18.93 8.05 25.87
C GLU A 333 -19.24 9.46 25.34
N GLU A 334 -20.48 9.71 24.92
CA GLU A 334 -20.90 10.99 24.35
C GLU A 334 -21.23 12.01 25.46
N THR A 335 -22.01 11.60 26.44
CA THR A 335 -22.51 12.44 27.53
C THR A 335 -21.63 12.37 28.78
N GLY A 336 -20.79 11.34 28.90
CA GLY A 336 -19.96 11.08 30.09
C GLY A 336 -20.74 10.55 31.29
N VAL A 337 -22.05 10.33 31.17
CA VAL A 337 -22.92 9.89 32.26
C VAL A 337 -22.55 8.47 32.68
N VAL A 338 -22.38 8.28 33.98
CA VAL A 338 -22.06 6.99 34.57
C VAL A 338 -23.32 6.36 35.15
N THR A 339 -23.64 5.14 34.73
CA THR A 339 -24.78 4.36 35.21
C THR A 339 -24.33 3.00 35.73
N THR A 340 -25.10 2.41 36.64
CA THR A 340 -24.85 1.05 37.13
C THR A 340 -25.95 0.14 36.60
N LEU A 341 -25.55 -0.94 35.95
CA LEU A 341 -26.46 -1.97 35.45
C LEU A 341 -27.10 -2.70 36.63
N ASP A 342 -28.41 -2.93 36.54
CA ASP A 342 -29.07 -3.83 37.47
C ASP A 342 -28.57 -5.27 37.27
N ALA A 343 -28.77 -6.11 38.30
CA ALA A 343 -28.22 -7.46 38.31
C ALA A 343 -28.81 -8.37 37.21
N ALA A 344 -30.07 -8.18 36.84
CA ALA A 344 -30.73 -9.02 35.83
C ALA A 344 -30.20 -8.68 34.43
N LEU A 345 -30.11 -7.40 34.10
CA LEU A 345 -29.54 -6.92 32.85
C LEU A 345 -28.05 -7.31 32.73
N HIS A 346 -27.26 -7.10 33.80
CA HIS A 346 -25.84 -7.48 33.79
C HIS A 346 -25.64 -8.99 33.53
N THR A 347 -26.49 -9.83 34.14
CA THR A 347 -26.46 -11.29 33.92
C THR A 347 -26.83 -11.65 32.49
N ALA A 348 -27.91 -11.06 31.95
CA ALA A 348 -28.37 -11.31 30.59
C ALA A 348 -27.31 -10.95 29.54
N LEU A 349 -26.67 -9.78 29.68
CA LEU A 349 -25.61 -9.33 28.78
C LEU A 349 -24.37 -10.24 28.88
N THR A 350 -23.98 -10.65 30.09
CA THR A 350 -22.84 -11.55 30.30
C THR A 350 -23.08 -12.92 29.69
N GLN A 351 -24.30 -13.46 29.82
CA GLN A 351 -24.67 -14.73 29.20
C GLN A 351 -24.61 -14.63 27.68
N ALA A 352 -25.19 -13.58 27.09
CA ALA A 352 -25.16 -13.36 25.66
C ALA A 352 -23.73 -13.24 25.10
N LEU A 353 -22.83 -12.52 25.79
CA LEU A 353 -21.42 -12.45 25.38
C LEU A 353 -20.73 -13.82 25.32
N SER A 354 -21.15 -14.79 26.14
CA SER A 354 -20.56 -16.13 26.13
C SER A 354 -20.89 -16.94 24.88
N GLU A 355 -21.90 -16.51 24.11
CA GLU A 355 -22.35 -17.14 22.87
C GLU A 355 -21.63 -16.61 21.64
N VAL A 356 -20.85 -15.52 21.77
CA VAL A 356 -20.16 -14.88 20.65
C VAL A 356 -19.06 -15.79 20.11
N SER A 357 -18.91 -15.76 18.78
CA SER A 357 -17.86 -16.48 18.09
C SER A 357 -16.49 -16.17 18.68
N LYS A 358 -15.66 -17.21 18.78
CA LYS A 358 -14.28 -17.09 19.24
C LYS A 358 -13.32 -16.94 18.06
N THR A 359 -13.79 -16.93 16.81
CA THR A 359 -12.98 -16.77 15.60
C THR A 359 -12.97 -15.32 15.11
N GLU A 360 -12.41 -15.09 13.92
CA GLU A 360 -12.33 -13.76 13.30
C GLU A 360 -13.72 -13.11 13.10
N ALA A 361 -13.82 -11.78 13.26
CA ALA A 361 -15.08 -11.04 13.12
C ALA A 361 -15.53 -10.94 11.66
N LYS A 362 -16.18 -12.00 11.17
CA LYS A 362 -16.99 -11.99 9.94
C LYS A 362 -18.33 -12.71 10.15
N ASP A 363 -18.62 -13.07 11.40
CA ASP A 363 -19.78 -13.86 11.77
C ASP A 363 -20.96 -12.92 12.10
N VAL A 364 -21.85 -12.70 11.15
CA VAL A 364 -23.26 -12.36 11.50
C VAL A 364 -23.98 -13.56 12.12
N GLY A 365 -23.29 -14.70 12.31
CA GLY A 365 -23.87 -15.97 12.73
C GLY A 365 -24.70 -16.62 11.62
N ASP A 366 -25.29 -17.78 11.93
CA ASP A 366 -26.22 -18.46 11.03
C ASP A 366 -27.56 -17.70 10.94
N GLN A 367 -27.70 -16.91 9.89
CA GLN A 367 -28.90 -16.11 9.59
C GLN A 367 -30.10 -16.94 9.11
N SER A 368 -29.96 -18.28 8.97
CA SER A 368 -31.07 -19.15 8.57
C SER A 368 -32.07 -19.41 9.69
N ARG A 369 -31.74 -19.03 10.93
CA ARG A 369 -32.59 -19.18 12.10
C ARG A 369 -32.77 -17.84 12.81
N PRO A 370 -34.01 -17.52 13.23
CA PRO A 370 -34.24 -16.29 13.95
C PRO A 370 -33.64 -16.37 15.36
N LEU A 371 -33.00 -15.29 15.79
CA LEU A 371 -32.42 -15.13 17.13
C LEU A 371 -33.51 -14.94 18.19
N CYS A 372 -34.64 -14.33 17.83
CA CYS A 372 -35.82 -14.20 18.67
C CYS A 372 -37.06 -14.84 18.03
N PRO A 373 -38.04 -15.30 18.83
CA PRO A 373 -39.29 -15.82 18.29
C PRO A 373 -40.03 -14.80 17.43
N ILE A 374 -40.39 -15.18 16.20
CA ILE A 374 -41.13 -14.32 15.26
C ILE A 374 -42.63 -14.35 15.62
N PRO A 375 -43.30 -13.19 15.79
CA PRO A 375 -44.73 -13.12 15.99
C PRO A 375 -45.51 -13.72 14.80
N PRO A 376 -46.69 -14.34 15.02
CA PRO A 376 -47.51 -14.91 13.96
C PRO A 376 -48.02 -13.88 12.92
N THR A 377 -47.99 -12.59 13.26
CA THR A 377 -48.45 -11.48 12.40
C THR A 377 -47.51 -10.28 12.57
N GLY A 378 -46.78 -9.89 11.52
CA GLY A 378 -45.82 -8.76 11.55
C GLY A 378 -44.94 -8.65 10.29
N GLU A 379 -44.24 -7.53 10.16
CA GLU A 379 -43.30 -7.23 9.07
C GLU A 379 -41.97 -7.99 9.25
N GLY A 380 -41.51 -8.66 8.18
CA GLY A 380 -40.10 -8.99 7.87
C GLY A 380 -39.29 -9.90 8.80
N ASP A 381 -39.22 -11.20 8.45
CA ASP A 381 -38.30 -12.25 8.93
C ASP A 381 -36.89 -11.74 9.34
N GLY A 382 -36.26 -10.88 8.54
CA GLY A 382 -34.88 -10.43 8.76
C GLY A 382 -34.63 -9.63 10.06
N ALA A 383 -35.63 -8.93 10.60
CA ALA A 383 -35.48 -8.12 11.82
C ALA A 383 -35.27 -8.97 13.09
N TYR A 384 -35.63 -10.25 13.02
CA TYR A 384 -35.50 -11.24 14.08
C TYR A 384 -34.26 -12.11 13.94
N SER A 385 -33.60 -12.07 12.79
CA SER A 385 -32.47 -12.95 12.44
C SER A 385 -31.12 -12.23 12.53
N SER A 386 -31.08 -10.90 12.40
CA SER A 386 -29.86 -10.09 12.62
C SER A 386 -30.15 -8.77 13.34
N TYR A 387 -29.10 -8.17 13.88
CA TYR A 387 -29.15 -6.82 14.43
C TYR A 387 -29.32 -5.75 13.33
N GLY A 388 -28.91 -6.03 12.09
CA GLY A 388 -29.03 -5.14 10.93
C GLY A 388 -27.73 -5.04 10.11
N THR A 389 -27.64 -4.07 9.21
CA THR A 389 -26.41 -3.84 8.42
C THR A 389 -25.26 -3.32 9.29
N GLY A 390 -24.03 -3.71 8.97
CA GLY A 390 -22.83 -3.16 9.60
C GLY A 390 -22.46 -1.77 9.08
N HIS A 391 -21.36 -1.23 9.58
CA HIS A 391 -20.76 0.00 9.09
C HIS A 391 -19.24 -0.20 8.96
N TYR A 392 -18.63 0.40 7.96
CA TYR A 392 -17.21 0.22 7.61
C TYR A 392 -16.21 0.74 8.67
N THR A 393 -16.68 1.27 9.80
CA THR A 393 -15.86 1.80 10.90
C THR A 393 -15.65 0.79 12.03
N PHE A 394 -16.32 -0.37 11.98
CA PHE A 394 -16.23 -1.41 12.99
C PHE A 394 -16.51 -2.77 12.34
N GLU A 395 -16.17 -3.84 13.05
CA GLU A 395 -16.50 -5.20 12.67
C GLU A 395 -17.72 -5.71 13.43
N ILE A 396 -18.42 -6.66 12.81
CA ILE A 396 -19.47 -7.43 13.49
C ILE A 396 -18.82 -8.73 13.94
N VAL A 397 -18.63 -8.89 15.24
CA VAL A 397 -18.10 -10.12 15.83
C VAL A 397 -19.17 -11.21 15.88
N GLY A 398 -20.41 -10.82 16.14
CA GLY A 398 -21.52 -11.76 16.32
C GLY A 398 -22.84 -11.07 16.59
N ASP A 399 -23.91 -11.59 15.98
CA ASP A 399 -25.27 -11.33 16.42
C ASP A 399 -25.75 -12.47 17.32
N MET A 400 -26.49 -12.15 18.38
CA MET A 400 -26.92 -13.11 19.40
C MET A 400 -28.30 -12.76 19.96
N SER A 401 -28.92 -13.71 20.65
CA SER A 401 -30.14 -13.43 21.43
C SER A 401 -29.76 -12.93 22.83
N ILE A 402 -30.51 -11.97 23.36
CA ILE A 402 -30.41 -11.55 24.76
C ILE A 402 -31.78 -11.75 25.40
N THR A 403 -31.85 -12.62 26.41
CA THR A 403 -33.09 -12.87 27.17
C THR A 403 -33.06 -12.11 28.48
N LEU A 404 -34.05 -11.23 28.69
CA LEU A 404 -34.21 -10.46 29.94
C LEU A 404 -35.64 -10.61 30.45
N GLY A 405 -35.81 -11.36 31.53
CA GLY A 405 -37.15 -11.72 32.02
C GLY A 405 -37.88 -12.60 31.00
N SER A 406 -39.05 -12.16 30.55
CA SER A 406 -39.83 -12.82 29.49
C SER A 406 -39.55 -12.28 28.09
N ASP A 407 -38.74 -11.23 27.97
CA ASP A 407 -38.49 -10.53 26.72
C ASP A 407 -37.24 -11.06 26.02
N CYS A 408 -37.32 -11.17 24.69
CA CYS A 408 -36.19 -11.45 23.80
C CYS A 408 -35.73 -10.17 23.09
N TYR A 409 -34.42 -9.97 23.03
CA TYR A 409 -33.76 -8.87 22.36
C TYR A 409 -32.74 -9.40 21.37
N ILE A 410 -32.48 -8.63 20.32
CA ILE A 410 -31.38 -8.88 19.38
C ILE A 410 -30.15 -8.15 19.89
N GLY A 411 -29.06 -8.88 20.08
CA GLY A 411 -27.76 -8.39 20.48
C GLY A 411 -26.76 -8.39 19.32
N ARG A 412 -25.81 -7.46 19.33
CA ARG A 412 -24.65 -7.44 18.44
C ARG A 412 -23.39 -7.09 19.22
N LEU A 413 -22.38 -7.94 19.18
CA LEU A 413 -21.03 -7.54 19.56
C LEU A 413 -20.35 -6.93 18.34
N MET A 414 -19.93 -5.68 18.49
CA MET A 414 -19.06 -5.00 17.54
C MET A 414 -17.76 -4.60 18.20
N ASP A 415 -16.71 -4.54 17.41
CA ASP A 415 -15.40 -4.07 17.84
C ASP A 415 -14.74 -3.21 16.74
N TRP A 416 -13.72 -2.45 17.11
CA TRP A 416 -12.99 -1.61 16.16
C TRP A 416 -11.73 -2.32 15.70
N PHE A 417 -11.94 -3.42 14.98
CA PHE A 417 -10.91 -4.16 14.26
C PHE A 417 -9.74 -4.66 15.11
N GLY A 418 -10.05 -5.22 16.27
CA GLY A 418 -9.09 -5.70 17.25
C GLY A 418 -8.38 -4.59 18.02
N GLY A 419 -8.81 -3.32 17.88
CA GLY A 419 -8.26 -2.17 18.59
C GLY A 419 -8.08 -2.44 20.08
N TYR A 420 -6.84 -2.35 20.56
CA TYR A 420 -6.45 -2.87 21.87
C TYR A 420 -5.50 -1.92 22.59
N ASN A 421 -5.67 -1.77 23.91
CA ASN A 421 -4.68 -1.10 24.75
C ASN A 421 -4.57 -1.73 26.15
N ALA A 422 -3.47 -1.46 26.86
CA ALA A 422 -3.20 -2.05 28.17
C ALA A 422 -4.15 -1.63 29.30
N LYS A 423 -4.79 -0.48 29.16
CA LYS A 423 -5.67 0.09 30.17
C LYS A 423 -7.07 -0.51 30.07
N ASP A 424 -7.65 -0.47 28.89
CA ASP A 424 -9.06 -0.77 28.65
C ASP A 424 -9.28 -2.13 27.95
N GLY A 425 -8.22 -2.73 27.39
CA GLY A 425 -8.28 -3.98 26.64
C GLY A 425 -8.82 -3.76 25.23
N LEU A 426 -9.59 -4.73 24.73
CA LEU A 426 -10.33 -4.64 23.48
C LEU A 426 -11.37 -3.51 23.57
N TYR A 427 -11.37 -2.63 22.58
CA TYR A 427 -12.43 -1.65 22.40
C TYR A 427 -13.63 -2.30 21.69
N ALA A 428 -14.66 -2.65 22.44
CA ALA A 428 -15.85 -3.32 21.94
C ALA A 428 -17.14 -2.83 22.62
N GLN A 429 -18.26 -3.01 21.92
CA GLN A 429 -19.59 -2.70 22.44
C GLN A 429 -20.58 -3.81 22.13
N LEU A 430 -21.43 -4.12 23.11
CA LEU A 430 -22.60 -4.97 22.94
C LEU A 430 -23.82 -4.09 22.76
N LEU A 431 -24.38 -4.10 21.56
CA LEU A 431 -25.63 -3.44 21.23
C LEU A 431 -26.81 -4.35 21.57
N MET A 432 -27.93 -3.76 21.99
CA MET A 432 -29.18 -4.48 22.30
C MET A 432 -30.38 -3.68 21.79
N ARG A 433 -31.27 -4.32 21.02
CA ARG A 433 -32.53 -3.72 20.56
C ARG A 433 -33.69 -4.72 20.65
N LYS A 434 -34.94 -4.23 20.72
CA LYS A 434 -36.11 -5.08 20.51
C LYS A 434 -36.17 -5.47 19.02
N PRO A 435 -36.57 -6.70 18.66
CA PRO A 435 -36.67 -7.12 17.25
C PRO A 435 -37.55 -6.18 16.41
N GLU A 436 -38.68 -5.75 16.98
CA GLU A 436 -39.71 -4.89 16.37
C GLU A 436 -39.23 -3.45 16.08
N THR A 437 -38.13 -3.01 16.72
CA THR A 437 -37.61 -1.65 16.60
C THR A 437 -36.20 -1.69 16.04
N VAL A 438 -36.06 -1.28 14.77
CA VAL A 438 -34.75 -1.19 14.12
C VAL A 438 -33.97 0.02 14.65
N ASP A 439 -34.66 1.10 15.01
CA ASP A 439 -34.10 2.30 15.64
C ASP A 439 -34.25 2.27 17.16
N GLY A 440 -33.25 2.79 17.90
CA GLY A 440 -33.33 2.97 19.36
C GLY A 440 -32.70 1.87 20.23
N GLY A 441 -31.75 1.10 19.67
CA GLY A 441 -30.92 0.17 20.46
C GLY A 441 -30.06 0.88 21.51
N ARG A 442 -29.67 0.16 22.56
CA ARG A 442 -28.74 0.62 23.59
C ARG A 442 -27.39 -0.06 23.43
N GLY A 443 -26.31 0.70 23.54
CA GLY A 443 -24.95 0.16 23.59
C GLY A 443 -24.47 -0.04 25.02
N TYR A 444 -23.72 -1.11 25.23
CA TYR A 444 -23.03 -1.41 26.49
C TYR A 444 -21.55 -1.61 26.20
N GLN A 445 -20.70 -0.96 26.99
CA GLN A 445 -19.26 -1.17 26.95
C GLN A 445 -18.93 -2.63 27.26
N VAL A 446 -18.01 -3.19 26.47
CA VAL A 446 -17.43 -4.51 26.68
C VAL A 446 -15.92 -4.34 26.80
N ASN A 447 -15.35 -4.93 27.84
CA ASN A 447 -13.90 -5.03 28.00
C ASN A 447 -13.47 -6.43 27.59
N GLY A 448 -12.32 -6.54 26.94
CA GLY A 448 -11.73 -7.84 26.58
C GLY A 448 -10.25 -7.89 26.89
N ARG A 449 -9.77 -8.90 27.62
CA ARG A 449 -8.32 -9.17 27.73
C ARG A 449 -7.95 -10.26 26.75
N ARG A 450 -6.96 -10.00 25.91
CA ARG A 450 -6.55 -10.95 24.88
C ARG A 450 -5.43 -11.85 25.36
N SER A 451 -5.38 -13.06 24.82
CA SER A 451 -4.24 -13.96 24.94
C SER A 451 -3.99 -14.62 23.59
N MET A 452 -2.74 -14.59 23.15
CA MET A 452 -2.28 -15.25 21.94
C MET A 452 -2.49 -16.76 22.05
N THR A 453 -3.03 -17.34 20.99
CA THR A 453 -3.36 -18.77 20.90
C THR A 453 -2.60 -19.50 19.81
N GLY A 454 -2.04 -18.78 18.85
CA GLY A 454 -1.18 -19.37 17.82
C GLY A 454 -0.61 -18.35 16.87
N VAL A 455 0.52 -18.70 16.25
CA VAL A 455 1.18 -17.88 15.24
C VAL A 455 1.47 -18.74 14.02
N THR A 456 1.13 -18.25 12.83
CA THR A 456 1.35 -18.98 11.58
C THR A 456 2.08 -18.10 10.56
N THR A 457 2.74 -18.74 9.60
CA THR A 457 3.37 -18.08 8.46
C THR A 457 2.74 -18.55 7.16
N SER A 458 2.63 -17.64 6.20
CA SER A 458 2.20 -17.92 4.84
C SER A 458 2.94 -17.03 3.85
N VAL A 459 2.79 -17.31 2.56
CA VAL A 459 3.21 -16.41 1.48
C VAL A 459 2.00 -16.20 0.57
N GLY A 460 1.65 -14.96 0.32
CA GLY A 460 0.47 -14.62 -0.49
C GLY A 460 0.39 -13.15 -0.83
N LYS A 461 -0.73 -12.73 -1.41
CA LYS A 461 -1.00 -11.31 -1.67
C LYS A 461 -1.20 -10.55 -0.36
N VAL A 462 -0.89 -9.26 -0.39
CA VAL A 462 -1.25 -8.34 0.69
C VAL A 462 -2.77 -8.17 0.64
N GLU A 463 -3.44 -8.42 1.77
CA GLU A 463 -4.85 -8.05 1.94
C GLU A 463 -4.90 -6.79 2.80
N GLY A 464 -5.37 -5.69 2.21
CA GLY A 464 -5.59 -4.40 2.85
C GLY A 464 -6.80 -3.71 2.20
N ASP A 465 -7.35 -2.70 2.87
CA ASP A 465 -8.65 -2.11 2.49
C ASP A 465 -8.70 -1.51 1.08
N ASN A 466 -7.53 -1.21 0.48
CA ASN A 466 -7.41 -0.69 -0.89
C ASN A 466 -6.78 -1.67 -1.89
N GLY A 467 -6.54 -2.94 -1.51
CA GLY A 467 -6.12 -3.98 -2.46
C GLY A 467 -4.67 -3.89 -2.95
N ILE A 468 -3.74 -3.58 -2.03
CA ILE A 468 -2.28 -3.34 -2.16
C ILE A 468 -1.95 -1.87 -1.97
#